data_AF-A0A1G2YCW9-F1
#
_entry.id   AF-A0A1G2YCW9-F1
#
_cell.length_a   1.000
_cell.length_b   1.000
_cell.length_c   1.000
_cell.angle_alpha   90.00
_cell.angle_beta   90.00
_cell.angle_gamma   90.00
#
_symmetry.space_group_name_H-M   'P 1'
#
loop_
_entity.id
_entity.type
_entity.pdbx_description
1 polymer ?
#
loop_
_entity_poly.entity_id
_entity_poly.type
_entity_poly.pdbx_seq_one_letter_code
_entity_poly.pdbx_strand_id
1 'polypeptide(L)'
;MKAIRSILAVAGLISLLVLLPKTASARVHFRISIGTPVFHHYPGFYPGYYPYHIRHRGHGFWGPSHFYGHRPFYSSGVGFGVGDCRAVFIGTPVVVEVPTVITKRQVVVNTQQCNCNPGYDGDTQKLYEKLRSKKTELLETLKIGSKENRKKAISELAGFTFDDKVRGALENVLLSDSDPQLRKEVAISFEDTGNKKVLPALEYAEAEDPSREVRQAAYRAIIMIKGY
;
A
#
# COMPACT_ATOMS: atom_id res chain seq x y z
N MET A 1 -27.45 -17.36 -8.20
CA MET A 1 -26.11 -16.90 -7.74
C MET A 1 -25.73 -17.27 -6.29
N LYS A 2 -26.67 -17.61 -5.39
CA LYS A 2 -26.33 -17.99 -4.00
C LYS A 2 -25.60 -19.36 -3.86
N ALA A 3 -25.88 -20.31 -4.75
CA ALA A 3 -25.32 -21.68 -4.68
C ALA A 3 -23.83 -21.83 -5.08
N ILE A 4 -23.27 -20.88 -5.85
CA ILE A 4 -21.87 -20.97 -6.31
C ILE A 4 -20.89 -20.50 -5.22
N ARG A 5 -21.33 -19.59 -4.34
CA ARG A 5 -20.50 -19.05 -3.25
C ARG A 5 -20.26 -20.07 -2.13
N SER A 6 -21.20 -20.98 -1.89
CA SER A 6 -21.06 -22.06 -0.90
C SER A 6 -20.06 -23.13 -1.32
N ILE A 7 -19.91 -23.40 -2.62
CA ILE A 7 -18.99 -24.44 -3.11
C ILE A 7 -17.53 -24.01 -2.97
N LEU A 8 -17.22 -22.73 -3.22
CA LEU A 8 -15.86 -22.20 -3.04
C LEU A 8 -15.43 -22.16 -1.57
N ALA A 9 -16.36 -21.89 -0.65
CA ALA A 9 -16.08 -21.88 0.78
C ALA A 9 -15.73 -23.28 1.31
N VAL A 10 -16.42 -24.32 0.82
CA VAL A 10 -16.16 -25.71 1.22
C VAL A 10 -14.83 -26.22 0.63
N ALA A 11 -14.52 -25.87 -0.62
CA ALA A 11 -13.26 -26.25 -1.27
C ALA A 11 -12.02 -25.65 -0.58
N GLY A 12 -12.12 -24.39 -0.12
CA GLY A 12 -11.05 -23.74 0.64
C GLY A 12 -10.80 -24.40 2.00
N LEU A 13 -11.87 -24.84 2.68
CA LEU A 13 -11.76 -25.47 4.00
C LEU A 13 -11.16 -26.88 3.93
N ILE A 14 -11.44 -27.62 2.85
CA ILE A 14 -10.86 -28.95 2.60
C ILE A 14 -9.36 -28.84 2.25
N SER A 15 -8.96 -27.85 1.43
CA SER A 15 -7.52 -27.63 1.12
C SER A 15 -6.70 -27.25 2.37
N LEU A 16 -7.29 -26.53 3.31
CA LEU A 16 -6.62 -26.14 4.56
C LEU A 16 -6.37 -27.35 5.49
N LEU A 17 -7.27 -28.34 5.47
CA LEU A 17 -7.16 -29.55 6.28
C LEU A 17 -6.12 -30.55 5.76
N VAL A 18 -5.83 -30.54 4.45
CA VAL A 18 -4.84 -31.44 3.83
C VAL A 18 -3.39 -30.95 4.03
N LEU A 19 -3.19 -29.70 4.43
CA LEU A 19 -1.87 -29.06 4.56
C LEU A 19 -1.30 -29.04 6.00
N LEU A 20 -1.85 -29.80 6.95
CA LEU A 20 -1.30 -29.87 8.31
C LEU A 20 -0.37 -31.08 8.49
N PRO A 21 0.96 -30.93 8.31
CA PRO A 21 1.91 -31.95 8.75
C PRO A 21 1.86 -32.06 10.27
N LYS A 22 1.81 -33.29 10.76
CA LYS A 22 1.98 -33.64 12.17
C LYS A 22 3.35 -33.13 12.63
N THR A 23 3.38 -32.04 13.39
CA THR A 23 4.25 -31.73 14.56
C THR A 23 4.44 -30.21 14.69
N ALA A 24 3.46 -29.52 15.27
CA ALA A 24 3.61 -28.32 16.10
C ALA A 24 2.19 -27.86 16.50
N SER A 25 1.90 -27.86 17.80
CA SER A 25 0.66 -27.27 18.30
C SER A 25 0.83 -25.75 18.38
N ALA A 26 0.37 -25.05 17.35
CA ALA A 26 0.17 -23.60 17.40
C ALA A 26 -1.33 -23.33 17.58
N ARG A 27 -1.70 -22.73 18.71
CA ARG A 27 -3.06 -22.20 18.89
C ARG A 27 -3.19 -20.93 18.04
N VAL A 28 -3.87 -21.05 16.91
CA VAL A 28 -4.25 -19.89 16.10
C VAL A 28 -5.66 -19.47 16.48
N HIS A 29 -5.80 -18.26 17.02
CA HIS A 29 -7.11 -17.67 17.28
C HIS A 29 -7.57 -16.90 16.05
N PHE A 30 -8.66 -17.37 15.43
CA PHE A 30 -9.32 -16.66 14.33
C PHE A 30 -10.49 -15.84 14.88
N ARG A 31 -10.53 -14.56 14.54
CA ARG A 31 -11.67 -13.68 14.83
C ARG A 31 -12.18 -13.09 13.52
N ILE A 32 -13.41 -13.41 13.17
CA ILE A 32 -14.12 -12.80 12.03
C ILE A 32 -15.10 -11.81 12.63
N SER A 33 -14.96 -10.54 12.29
CA SER A 33 -15.90 -9.48 12.70
C SER A 33 -16.66 -9.01 11.48
N ILE A 34 -17.98 -9.19 11.48
CA ILE A 34 -18.89 -8.69 10.45
C ILE A 34 -19.65 -7.52 11.07
N GLY A 35 -19.28 -6.29 10.69
CA GLY A 35 -20.00 -5.08 11.12
C GLY A 35 -21.19 -4.81 10.21
N THR A 36 -22.39 -4.65 10.78
CA THR A 36 -23.52 -3.99 10.13
C THR A 36 -23.43 -2.48 10.39
N PRO A 37 -23.63 -1.61 9.37
CA PRO A 37 -23.56 -0.16 9.59
C PRO A 37 -24.80 0.31 10.36
N VAL A 38 -24.62 0.73 11.61
CA VAL A 38 -25.60 1.57 12.31
C VAL A 38 -25.15 3.01 12.11
N PHE A 39 -25.86 3.73 11.25
CA PHE A 39 -25.71 5.18 11.09
C PHE A 39 -26.24 5.86 12.36
N HIS A 40 -25.34 6.37 13.19
CA HIS A 40 -25.72 7.33 14.24
C HIS A 40 -25.55 8.75 13.69
N HIS A 41 -26.68 9.40 13.41
CA HIS A 41 -26.74 10.85 13.22
C HIS A 41 -26.30 11.55 14.52
N TYR A 42 -25.28 12.40 14.44
CA TYR A 42 -25.05 13.44 15.46
C TYR A 42 -25.52 14.78 14.90
N PRO A 43 -26.45 15.47 15.58
CA PRO A 43 -26.79 16.85 15.27
C PRO A 43 -25.86 17.80 16.05
N GLY A 44 -25.30 18.78 15.34
CA GLY A 44 -24.97 20.15 15.78
C GLY A 44 -23.96 20.37 16.91
N PHE A 45 -22.92 21.16 16.64
CA PHE A 45 -22.67 22.46 17.31
C PHE A 45 -21.43 23.16 16.73
N TYR A 46 -21.62 24.34 16.15
CA TYR A 46 -20.56 25.34 15.93
C TYR A 46 -20.79 26.47 16.93
N PRO A 47 -19.75 26.92 17.64
CA PRO A 47 -19.59 28.36 17.83
C PRO A 47 -18.14 28.84 17.63
N GLY A 48 -18.01 29.77 16.68
CA GLY A 48 -17.34 31.09 16.78
C GLY A 48 -16.06 31.33 17.59
N TYR A 49 -15.14 32.03 16.91
CA TYR A 49 -14.32 33.18 17.35
C TYR A 49 -13.09 32.97 18.28
N TYR A 50 -11.91 33.34 17.73
CA TYR A 50 -10.57 33.63 18.33
C TYR A 50 -10.61 34.70 19.47
N PRO A 51 -9.53 35.11 20.22
CA PRO A 51 -8.06 34.97 19.99
C PRO A 51 -7.08 34.87 21.23
N TYR A 52 -5.77 34.68 20.93
CA TYR A 52 -4.48 35.06 21.61
C TYR A 52 -4.20 35.02 23.15
N HIS A 53 -2.92 34.65 23.43
CA HIS A 53 -2.08 34.78 24.65
C HIS A 53 -2.32 33.72 25.76
N ILE A 54 -1.37 33.15 26.53
CA ILE A 54 -0.16 33.63 27.23
C ILE A 54 0.77 32.43 27.53
N ARG A 55 2.09 32.67 27.57
CA ARG A 55 3.14 31.75 28.08
C ARG A 55 3.05 31.57 29.60
N HIS A 56 3.21 30.36 30.13
CA HIS A 56 3.90 30.15 31.40
C HIS A 56 4.76 28.87 31.41
N ARG A 57 5.99 29.05 31.92
CA ARG A 57 6.97 28.04 32.32
C ARG A 57 6.52 27.29 33.57
N GLY A 58 6.95 26.04 33.69
CA GLY A 58 7.59 25.55 34.92
C GLY A 58 6.94 24.37 35.64
N HIS A 59 7.69 23.26 35.68
CA HIS A 59 7.60 22.10 36.60
C HIS A 59 6.34 21.21 36.45
N GLY A 60 6.39 19.89 36.25
CA GLY A 60 7.42 18.87 36.47
C GLY A 60 6.87 17.84 37.45
N PHE A 61 6.42 16.67 36.98
CA PHE A 61 6.46 15.42 37.76
C PHE A 61 6.06 14.20 36.90
N TRP A 62 6.69 13.07 37.21
CA TRP A 62 6.61 11.80 36.52
C TRP A 62 5.28 11.08 36.76
N GLY A 63 4.77 10.41 35.71
CA GLY A 63 3.74 9.38 35.81
C GLY A 63 3.66 8.56 34.52
N PRO A 64 3.79 7.22 34.55
CA PRO A 64 3.65 6.38 33.37
C PRO A 64 2.15 6.10 33.16
N SER A 65 1.48 6.94 32.37
CA SER A 65 0.12 6.69 31.94
C SER A 65 0.11 5.80 30.69
N HIS A 66 -0.57 4.67 30.84
CA HIS A 66 -0.81 3.66 29.84
C HIS A 66 -1.32 4.25 28.52
N PHE A 67 -0.57 4.03 27.44
CA PHE A 67 -1.07 4.13 26.07
C PHE A 67 -2.11 3.02 25.83
N TYR A 68 -3.37 3.30 26.16
CA TYR A 68 -4.47 2.65 25.46
C TYR A 68 -4.68 3.39 24.15
N GLY A 69 -4.05 2.87 23.09
CA GLY A 69 -4.27 3.30 21.72
C GLY A 69 -5.72 3.05 21.31
N HIS A 70 -6.59 4.04 21.54
CA HIS A 70 -7.84 4.14 20.80
C HIS A 70 -7.50 4.55 19.37
N ARG A 71 -7.35 3.56 18.48
CA ARG A 71 -7.46 3.79 17.05
C ARG A 71 -8.96 3.92 16.72
N PRO A 72 -9.44 5.05 16.18
CA PRO A 72 -10.79 5.10 15.62
C PRO A 72 -10.77 4.27 14.32
N PHE A 73 -11.28 3.03 14.40
CA PHE A 73 -11.51 2.20 13.24
C PHE A 73 -12.73 2.72 12.47
N TYR A 74 -12.50 3.70 11.60
CA TYR A 74 -13.39 3.94 10.46
C TYR A 74 -12.85 3.14 9.27
N SER A 75 -13.22 1.87 9.20
CA SER A 75 -13.14 1.14 7.93
C SER A 75 -14.42 0.34 7.72
N SER A 76 -15.30 0.84 6.88
CA SER A 76 -16.26 0.00 6.16
C SER A 76 -15.48 -0.88 5.18
N GLY A 77 -14.99 -2.01 5.68
CA GLY A 77 -14.17 -2.94 4.91
C GLY A 77 -13.84 -4.17 5.73
N VAL A 78 -13.85 -5.33 5.09
CA VAL A 78 -13.41 -6.59 5.70
C VAL A 78 -11.92 -6.46 5.99
N GLY A 79 -11.55 -6.29 7.25
CA GLY A 79 -10.16 -6.21 7.69
C GLY A 79 -9.63 -7.59 8.11
N PHE A 80 -8.44 -7.95 7.62
CA PHE A 80 -7.67 -9.09 8.12
C PHE A 80 -6.59 -8.55 9.05
N GLY A 81 -6.64 -8.93 10.33
CA GLY A 81 -5.63 -8.57 11.32
C GLY A 81 -5.01 -9.82 11.93
N VAL A 82 -3.70 -9.97 11.80
CA VAL A 82 -2.93 -10.94 12.61
C VAL A 82 -2.55 -10.21 13.90
N GLY A 83 -3.30 -10.49 14.97
CA GLY A 83 -3.02 -9.93 16.29
C GLY A 83 -1.82 -10.61 16.94
N ASP A 84 -1.05 -9.81 17.70
CA ASP A 84 0.20 -10.16 18.39
C ASP A 84 0.32 -11.64 18.80
N CYS A 85 1.31 -12.31 18.22
CA CYS A 85 1.86 -13.55 18.76
C CYS A 85 2.61 -13.24 20.07
N ARG A 86 1.90 -13.05 21.18
CA ARG A 86 2.54 -13.02 22.49
C ARG A 86 3.03 -14.42 22.83
N ALA A 87 4.34 -14.62 22.81
CA ALA A 87 4.97 -15.77 23.41
C ALA A 87 4.63 -15.77 24.91
N VAL A 88 3.80 -16.73 25.35
CA VAL A 88 3.58 -16.99 26.77
C VAL A 88 4.82 -17.70 27.28
N PHE A 89 5.75 -16.94 27.85
CA PHE A 89 6.85 -17.50 28.63
C PHE A 89 6.28 -17.99 29.96
N ILE A 90 6.00 -19.29 30.04
CA ILE A 90 5.77 -19.97 31.30
C ILE A 90 7.15 -20.08 31.96
N GLY A 91 7.36 -19.36 33.07
CA GLY A 91 8.61 -19.38 33.80
C GLY A 91 8.90 -20.78 34.34
N THR A 92 9.81 -21.50 33.70
CA THR A 92 10.46 -22.68 34.27
C THR A 92 11.61 -22.25 35.17
N PRO A 93 11.88 -22.97 36.27
CA PRO A 93 13.01 -22.65 37.14
C PRO A 93 14.33 -22.74 36.37
N VAL A 94 15.19 -21.74 36.58
CA VAL A 94 16.53 -21.68 36.00
C VAL A 94 17.37 -22.79 36.63
N VAL A 95 17.45 -23.92 35.94
CA VAL A 95 18.50 -24.91 36.16
C VAL A 95 19.76 -24.34 35.50
N VAL A 96 20.78 -24.07 36.31
CA VAL A 96 22.09 -23.66 35.80
C VAL A 96 22.73 -24.88 35.15
N GLU A 97 22.45 -25.07 33.86
CA GLU A 97 23.14 -26.05 33.05
C GLU A 97 24.54 -25.53 32.71
N VAL A 98 25.53 -26.35 33.03
CA VAL A 98 26.95 -26.19 32.70
C VAL A 98 27.09 -25.81 31.22
N PRO A 99 27.99 -24.86 30.84
CA PRO A 99 28.11 -24.41 29.46
C PRO A 99 28.46 -25.60 28.55
N THR A 100 27.45 -26.14 27.88
CA THR A 100 27.65 -27.06 26.77
C THR A 100 28.20 -26.22 25.63
N VAL A 101 29.38 -26.61 25.14
CA VAL A 101 30.01 -26.02 23.95
C VAL A 101 29.08 -26.33 22.77
N ILE A 102 28.15 -25.41 22.48
CA ILE A 102 27.27 -25.50 21.32
C ILE A 102 28.15 -25.33 20.09
N THR A 103 28.63 -26.45 19.57
CA THR A 103 29.27 -26.51 18.26
C THR A 103 28.19 -26.14 17.27
N LYS A 104 28.21 -24.91 16.75
CA LYS A 104 27.25 -24.42 15.74
C LYS A 104 27.30 -25.39 14.56
N ARG A 105 26.33 -26.31 14.49
CA ARG A 105 26.15 -27.19 13.34
C ARG A 105 25.78 -26.28 12.19
N GLN A 106 26.73 -26.02 11.30
CA GLN A 106 26.45 -25.34 10.04
C GLN A 106 25.51 -26.26 9.27
N VAL A 107 24.21 -25.96 9.34
CA VAL A 107 23.23 -26.56 8.45
C VAL A 107 23.51 -25.96 7.09
N VAL A 108 24.31 -26.69 6.30
CA VAL A 108 24.45 -26.41 4.87
C VAL A 108 23.08 -26.68 4.27
N VAL A 109 22.26 -25.63 4.20
CA VAL A 109 21.00 -25.67 3.46
C VAL A 109 21.42 -25.84 2.01
N ASN A 110 21.37 -27.08 1.55
CA ASN A 110 21.47 -27.40 0.14
C ASN A 110 20.23 -26.81 -0.52
N THR A 111 20.31 -25.54 -0.92
CA THR A 111 19.39 -24.92 -1.86
C THR A 111 19.57 -25.66 -3.18
N GLN A 112 18.92 -26.82 -3.29
CA GLN A 112 18.59 -27.38 -4.57
C GLN A 112 17.85 -26.27 -5.31
N GLN A 113 18.55 -25.63 -6.25
CA GLN A 113 17.93 -24.72 -7.19
C GLN A 113 16.85 -25.54 -7.89
N CYS A 114 15.60 -25.30 -7.51
CA CYS A 114 14.49 -25.76 -8.32
C CYS A 114 14.68 -25.12 -9.69
N ASN A 115 15.12 -25.92 -10.67
CA ASN A 115 15.05 -25.59 -12.08
C ASN A 115 13.57 -25.58 -12.50
N CYS A 116 12.81 -24.66 -11.92
CA CYS A 116 11.55 -24.23 -12.49
C CYS A 116 11.94 -23.40 -13.70
N ASN A 117 12.15 -24.04 -14.86
CA ASN A 117 11.90 -23.33 -16.11
C ASN A 117 10.38 -23.13 -16.13
N PRO A 118 9.84 -21.93 -15.82
CA PRO A 118 8.42 -21.72 -16.02
C PRO A 118 8.18 -21.96 -17.50
N GLY A 119 7.44 -23.02 -17.83
CA GLY A 119 7.06 -23.27 -19.21
C GLY A 119 6.27 -22.06 -19.68
N TYR A 120 6.88 -21.22 -20.50
CA TYR A 120 6.19 -20.12 -21.16
C TYR A 120 5.27 -20.75 -22.20
N ASP A 121 3.96 -20.69 -21.98
CA ASP A 121 3.02 -20.98 -23.04
C ASP A 121 3.10 -19.85 -24.09
N GLY A 122 2.90 -20.20 -25.36
CA GLY A 122 3.00 -19.23 -26.46
C GLY A 122 1.95 -18.11 -26.36
N ASP A 123 0.92 -18.28 -25.54
CA ASP A 123 -0.14 -17.29 -25.32
C ASP A 123 0.30 -16.17 -24.36
N THR A 124 1.06 -16.51 -23.31
CA THR A 124 1.69 -15.52 -22.43
C THR A 124 2.67 -14.64 -23.21
N GLN A 125 3.42 -15.23 -24.15
CA GLN A 125 4.33 -14.47 -25.01
C GLN A 125 3.58 -13.44 -25.89
N LYS A 126 2.51 -13.86 -26.56
CA LYS A 126 1.67 -12.96 -27.37
C LYS A 126 1.07 -11.82 -26.55
N LEU A 127 0.66 -12.10 -25.30
CA LEU A 127 0.15 -11.07 -24.41
C LEU A 127 1.22 -10.01 -24.08
N TYR A 128 2.44 -10.44 -23.75
CA TYR A 128 3.54 -9.51 -23.46
C TYR A 128 3.92 -8.67 -24.68
N GLU A 129 3.94 -9.26 -25.87
CA GLU A 129 4.17 -8.54 -27.12
C GLU A 129 3.10 -7.47 -27.35
N LYS A 130 1.82 -7.81 -27.12
CA LYS A 130 0.71 -6.86 -27.21
C LYS A 130 0.78 -5.73 -26.18
N LEU A 131 1.16 -6.03 -24.94
CA LEU A 131 1.34 -5.00 -23.91
C LEU A 131 2.51 -4.08 -24.25
N ARG A 132 3.60 -4.64 -24.79
CA ARG A 132 4.77 -3.86 -25.20
C ARG A 132 4.44 -2.93 -26.37
N SER A 133 3.74 -3.41 -27.39
CA SER A 133 3.31 -2.58 -28.53
C SER A 133 2.34 -1.48 -28.10
N LYS A 134 1.37 -1.83 -27.24
CA LYS A 134 0.44 -0.84 -26.66
C LYS A 134 1.18 0.24 -25.88
N LYS A 135 2.14 -0.14 -25.03
CA LYS A 135 2.96 0.82 -24.27
C LYS A 135 3.70 1.79 -25.20
N THR A 136 4.31 1.29 -26.28
CA THR A 136 5.02 2.14 -27.24
C THR A 136 4.09 3.09 -27.97
N GLU A 137 2.90 2.63 -28.39
CA GLU A 137 1.89 3.46 -29.05
C GLU A 137 1.39 4.59 -28.13
N LEU A 138 1.15 4.29 -26.86
CA LEU A 138 0.73 5.29 -25.88
C LEU A 138 1.82 6.33 -25.62
N LEU A 139 3.10 5.93 -25.56
CA LEU A 139 4.22 6.87 -25.41
C LEU A 139 4.37 7.79 -26.62
N GLU A 140 4.12 7.31 -27.84
CA GLU A 140 4.13 8.16 -29.03
C GLU A 140 2.91 9.09 -29.05
N THR A 141 1.74 8.58 -28.66
CA THR A 141 0.52 9.39 -28.52
C THR A 141 0.71 10.51 -27.49
N LEU A 142 1.43 10.25 -26.40
CA LEU A 142 1.75 11.25 -25.37
C LEU A 142 2.61 12.41 -25.92
N LYS A 143 3.46 12.17 -26.92
CA LYS A 143 4.36 13.18 -27.49
C LYS A 143 3.68 14.04 -28.55
N ILE A 144 2.96 13.42 -29.48
CA ILE A 144 2.49 14.07 -30.73
C ILE A 144 0.95 14.22 -30.76
N GLY A 145 0.24 13.53 -29.88
CA GLY A 145 -1.23 13.49 -29.89
C GLY A 145 -1.89 14.84 -29.61
N SER A 146 -3.19 14.94 -29.96
CA SER A 146 -4.04 16.03 -29.49
C SER A 146 -4.15 16.02 -27.97
N LYS A 147 -4.53 17.15 -27.36
CA LYS A 147 -4.73 17.26 -25.91
C LYS A 147 -5.59 16.12 -25.32
N GLU A 148 -6.71 15.83 -25.95
CA GLU A 148 -7.63 14.72 -25.59
C GLU A 148 -6.91 13.36 -25.62
N ASN A 149 -6.19 13.08 -26.72
CA ASN A 149 -5.47 11.82 -26.89
C ASN A 149 -4.32 11.69 -25.89
N ARG A 150 -3.60 12.79 -25.62
CA ARG A 150 -2.54 12.85 -24.62
C ARG A 150 -3.09 12.59 -23.22
N LYS A 151 -4.23 13.21 -22.88
CA LYS A 151 -4.91 12.99 -21.60
C LYS A 151 -5.29 11.51 -21.42
N LYS A 152 -5.89 10.91 -22.45
CA LYS A 152 -6.21 9.48 -22.44
C LYS A 152 -4.95 8.61 -22.31
N ALA A 153 -3.89 8.96 -23.03
CA ALA A 153 -2.62 8.25 -22.94
C ALA A 153 -1.99 8.34 -21.55
N ILE A 154 -2.07 9.48 -20.86
CA ILE A 154 -1.62 9.64 -19.47
C ILE A 154 -2.34 8.65 -18.55
N SER A 155 -3.67 8.61 -18.62
CA SER A 155 -4.48 7.70 -17.80
C SER A 155 -4.14 6.23 -18.07
N GLU A 156 -3.97 5.82 -19.33
CA GLU A 156 -3.60 4.44 -19.66
C GLU A 156 -2.14 4.11 -19.28
N LEU A 157 -1.22 5.08 -19.37
CA LEU A 157 0.18 4.91 -18.98
C LEU A 157 0.39 4.87 -17.46
N ALA A 158 -0.57 5.35 -16.67
CA ALA A 158 -0.51 5.33 -15.21
C ALA A 158 -0.26 3.90 -14.67
N GLY A 159 -0.89 2.88 -15.27
CA GLY A 159 -0.68 1.47 -14.92
C GLY A 159 0.75 0.95 -15.18
N PHE A 160 1.57 1.70 -15.93
CA PHE A 160 2.95 1.36 -16.27
C PHE A 160 3.97 2.26 -15.58
N THR A 161 3.58 3.05 -14.57
CA THR A 161 4.45 4.00 -13.86
C THR A 161 5.64 3.36 -13.12
N PHE A 162 5.63 2.04 -12.90
CA PHE A 162 6.79 1.32 -12.35
C PHE A 162 7.91 1.08 -13.37
N ASP A 163 7.63 1.25 -14.67
CA ASP A 163 8.65 1.28 -15.73
C ASP A 163 9.32 2.66 -15.75
N ASP A 164 10.65 2.68 -15.62
CA ASP A 164 11.41 3.94 -15.51
C ASP A 164 11.28 4.84 -16.74
N LYS A 165 11.10 4.26 -17.95
CA LYS A 165 10.92 5.07 -19.17
C LYS A 165 9.56 5.74 -19.19
N VAL A 166 8.51 5.01 -18.79
CA VAL A 166 7.15 5.57 -18.72
C VAL A 166 7.07 6.62 -17.61
N ARG A 167 7.63 6.30 -16.44
CA ARG A 167 7.72 7.23 -15.31
C ARG A 167 8.41 8.53 -15.73
N GLY A 168 9.60 8.44 -16.32
CA GLY A 168 10.34 9.62 -16.76
C GLY A 168 9.59 10.43 -17.82
N ALA A 169 8.87 9.77 -18.73
CA ALA A 169 8.02 10.47 -19.71
C ALA A 169 6.87 11.25 -19.04
N LEU A 170 6.21 10.66 -18.05
CA LEU A 170 5.13 11.32 -17.30
C LEU A 170 5.67 12.43 -16.40
N GLU A 171 6.81 12.22 -15.71
CA GLU A 171 7.49 13.24 -14.92
C GLU A 171 7.85 14.46 -15.80
N ASN A 172 8.36 14.25 -17.01
CA ASN A 172 8.63 15.34 -17.94
C ASN A 172 7.37 16.12 -18.33
N VAL A 173 6.23 15.44 -18.51
CA VAL A 173 4.95 16.12 -18.75
C VAL A 173 4.55 16.95 -17.53
N LEU A 174 4.61 16.38 -16.32
CA LEU A 174 4.29 17.10 -15.08
C LEU A 174 5.15 18.36 -14.87
N LEU A 175 6.42 18.35 -15.31
CA LEU A 175 7.37 19.42 -15.04
C LEU A 175 7.47 20.46 -16.15
N SER A 176 7.22 20.08 -17.40
CA SER A 176 7.58 20.91 -18.56
C SER A 176 6.47 21.07 -19.60
N ASP A 177 5.33 20.38 -19.47
CA ASP A 177 4.25 20.54 -20.45
C ASP A 177 3.65 21.94 -20.43
N SER A 178 3.33 22.49 -21.60
CA SER A 178 2.70 23.81 -21.70
C SER A 178 1.29 23.85 -21.10
N ASP A 179 0.55 22.73 -21.17
CA ASP A 179 -0.85 22.67 -20.77
C ASP A 179 -1.00 22.29 -19.29
N PRO A 180 -1.47 23.21 -18.42
CA PRO A 180 -1.63 22.93 -17.00
C PRO A 180 -2.66 21.81 -16.72
N GLN A 181 -3.61 21.56 -17.62
CA GLN A 181 -4.57 20.47 -17.44
C GLN A 181 -3.90 19.10 -17.61
N LEU A 182 -2.93 18.97 -18.51
CA LEU A 182 -2.18 17.72 -18.67
C LEU A 182 -1.25 17.49 -17.48
N ARG A 183 -0.57 18.55 -17.00
CA ARG A 183 0.27 18.45 -15.79
C ARG A 183 -0.54 18.01 -14.57
N LYS A 184 -1.72 18.60 -14.39
CA LYS A 184 -2.68 18.22 -13.34
C LYS A 184 -3.10 16.75 -13.46
N GLU A 185 -3.45 16.30 -14.66
CA GLU A 185 -3.85 14.92 -14.90
C GLU A 185 -2.74 13.93 -14.54
N VAL A 186 -1.48 14.25 -14.85
CA VAL A 186 -0.33 13.42 -14.45
C VAL A 186 -0.21 13.34 -12.93
N ALA A 187 -0.35 14.47 -12.22
CA ALA A 187 -0.29 14.47 -10.76
C ALA A 187 -1.37 13.56 -10.13
N ILE A 188 -2.60 13.62 -10.67
CA ILE A 188 -3.71 12.72 -10.27
C ILE A 188 -3.37 11.26 -10.61
N SER A 189 -2.82 11.00 -11.78
CA SER A 189 -2.42 9.65 -12.19
C SER A 189 -1.35 9.05 -11.27
N PHE A 190 -0.45 9.89 -10.74
CA PHE A 190 0.54 9.47 -9.75
C PHE A 190 -0.09 9.16 -8.37
N GLU A 191 -1.11 9.92 -7.95
CA GLU A 191 -1.93 9.63 -6.75
C GLU A 191 -2.48 8.19 -6.82
N ASP A 192 -3.13 7.83 -7.93
CA ASP A 192 -3.80 6.53 -8.10
C ASP A 192 -2.83 5.33 -8.06
N THR A 193 -1.58 5.52 -8.48
CA THR A 193 -0.60 4.44 -8.59
C THR A 193 0.18 4.18 -7.31
N GLY A 194 0.24 5.17 -6.41
CA GLY A 194 0.99 5.04 -5.16
C GLY A 194 2.52 4.93 -5.34
N ASN A 195 3.06 5.22 -6.54
CA ASN A 195 4.47 5.02 -6.82
C ASN A 195 5.35 6.07 -6.13
N LYS A 196 5.98 5.69 -5.01
CA LYS A 196 6.85 6.58 -4.22
C LYS A 196 8.04 7.15 -4.99
N LYS A 197 8.46 6.56 -6.11
CA LYS A 197 9.57 7.10 -6.91
C LYS A 197 9.26 8.45 -7.55
N VAL A 198 7.98 8.81 -7.71
CA VAL A 198 7.55 10.07 -8.35
C VAL A 198 7.49 11.24 -7.37
N LEU A 199 7.73 10.99 -6.07
CA LEU A 199 7.66 12.02 -5.03
C LEU A 199 8.54 13.25 -5.31
N PRO A 200 9.81 13.12 -5.77
CA PRO A 200 10.62 14.30 -6.05
C PRO A 200 10.01 15.21 -7.13
N ALA A 201 9.41 14.63 -8.17
CA ALA A 201 8.76 15.39 -9.23
C ALA A 201 7.46 16.06 -8.73
N LEU A 202 6.70 15.36 -7.88
CA LEU A 202 5.50 15.92 -7.25
C LEU A 202 5.84 17.05 -6.28
N GLU A 203 6.87 16.91 -5.46
CA GLU A 203 7.34 17.94 -4.52
C GLU A 203 7.79 19.20 -5.26
N TYR A 204 8.52 19.03 -6.38
CA TYR A 204 8.86 20.16 -7.24
C TYR A 204 7.61 20.83 -7.83
N ALA A 205 6.67 20.04 -8.38
CA ALA A 205 5.44 20.57 -8.95
C ALA A 205 4.55 21.27 -7.89
N GLU A 206 4.56 20.79 -6.65
CA GLU A 206 3.81 21.40 -5.55
C GLU A 206 4.39 22.77 -5.15
N ALA A 207 5.72 22.91 -5.14
CA ALA A 207 6.39 24.15 -4.79
C ALA A 207 6.40 25.18 -5.93
N GLU A 208 6.73 24.75 -7.15
CA GLU A 208 7.18 25.65 -8.24
C GLU A 208 6.21 25.72 -9.44
N ASP A 209 5.20 24.85 -9.55
CA ASP A 209 4.31 24.90 -10.73
C ASP A 209 3.53 26.23 -10.75
N PRO A 210 3.45 26.94 -11.90
CA PRO A 210 2.74 28.21 -11.98
C PRO A 210 1.22 28.08 -11.72
N SER A 211 0.63 26.94 -12.06
CA SER A 211 -0.79 26.67 -11.89
C SER A 211 -1.12 26.23 -10.47
N ARG A 212 -2.00 26.99 -9.79
CA ARG A 212 -2.51 26.64 -8.47
C ARG A 212 -3.18 25.26 -8.45
N GLU A 213 -3.90 24.89 -9.51
CA GLU A 213 -4.58 23.60 -9.58
C GLU A 213 -3.60 22.43 -9.65
N VAL A 214 -2.47 22.61 -10.34
CA VAL A 214 -1.41 21.59 -10.42
C VAL A 214 -0.74 21.45 -9.06
N ARG A 215 -0.39 22.57 -8.39
CA ARG A 215 0.18 22.54 -7.04
C ARG A 215 -0.71 21.78 -6.05
N GLN A 216 -2.02 22.05 -6.08
CA GLN A 216 -2.99 21.35 -5.22
C GLN A 216 -3.12 19.85 -5.53
N ALA A 217 -3.12 19.48 -6.81
CA ALA A 217 -3.13 18.08 -7.22
C ALA A 217 -1.86 17.36 -6.77
N ALA A 218 -0.70 18.00 -6.94
CA ALA A 218 0.59 17.45 -6.49
C ALA A 218 0.63 17.27 -4.96
N TYR A 219 0.20 18.28 -4.19
CA TYR A 219 0.09 18.20 -2.73
C TYR A 219 -0.78 17.01 -2.28
N ARG A 220 -1.96 16.85 -2.89
CA ARG A 220 -2.85 15.71 -2.60
C ARG A 220 -2.18 14.37 -2.90
N ALA A 221 -1.56 14.25 -4.07
CA ALA A 221 -0.83 13.03 -4.45
C ALA A 221 0.28 12.69 -3.44
N ILE A 222 1.04 13.69 -2.98
CA ILE A 222 2.09 13.51 -1.97
C ILE A 222 1.52 12.96 -0.66
N ILE A 223 0.41 13.52 -0.16
CA ILE A 223 -0.26 13.05 1.05
C ILE A 223 -0.66 11.57 0.90
N MET A 224 -1.34 11.24 -0.19
CA MET A 224 -1.84 9.88 -0.43
C MET A 224 -0.70 8.86 -0.57
N ILE A 225 0.37 9.21 -1.25
CA ILE A 225 1.54 8.34 -1.46
C ILE A 225 2.34 8.15 -0.16
N LYS A 226 2.47 9.20 0.67
CA LYS A 226 3.17 9.13 1.96
C LYS A 226 2.31 8.50 3.06
N GLY A 227 0.99 8.53 2.94
CA GLY A 227 0.04 7.93 3.87
C GLY A 227 -0.19 8.76 5.14
N TYR A 228 -0.32 10.09 4.99
CA TYR A 228 -0.65 11.00 6.10
C TYR A 228 -2.14 11.07 6.41
#